data_AF-A0A2V5MYD6-F1
#
_entry.id   AF-A0A2V5MYD6-F1
#
_cell.length_a   1.000
_cell.length_b   1.000
_cell.length_c   1.000
_cell.angle_alpha   90.00
_cell.angle_beta   90.00
_cell.angle_gamma   90.00
#
_symmetry.space_group_name_H-M   'P 1'
#
loop_
_entity.id
_entity.type
_entity.pdbx_description
1 polymer ?
#
loop_
_entity_poly.entity_id
_entity_poly.type
_entity_poly.pdbx_seq_one_letter_code
_entity_poly.pdbx_strand_id
1 'polypeptide(L)'
;MIKLPNQSIGRLNLTQTKKLINGLAASVAVICMLTLAVATASAARRSFNNWHVHDGGTGTTDASGLTHRGVGFFPKIFTGGDVAAYKSDPSLWAYCPNATDKTLLHPDGELPGENLRDGNCVNAWYIIHLKSVPEADVEQVPDGWTAVPNFQETVAGTVYKTFYLLTPY
;
A
#
# COMPACT_ATOMS: atom_id res chain seq x y z
N MET A 1 42.68 -43.34 24.95
CA MET A 1 42.02 -43.67 26.23
C MET A 1 41.56 -42.39 26.89
N ILE A 2 40.27 -42.30 27.21
CA ILE A 2 39.65 -41.20 27.97
C ILE A 2 40.00 -41.37 29.46
N LYS A 3 40.35 -40.27 30.15
CA LYS A 3 40.06 -40.05 31.59
C LYS A 3 40.23 -38.56 31.97
N LEU A 4 39.11 -37.89 32.24
CA LEU A 4 38.94 -36.70 33.09
C LEU A 4 39.24 -37.09 34.57
N PRO A 5 39.11 -36.25 35.64
CA PRO A 5 38.68 -34.84 35.78
C PRO A 5 39.45 -34.03 36.88
N ASN A 6 38.91 -32.84 37.21
CA ASN A 6 38.69 -32.32 38.56
C ASN A 6 39.82 -31.53 39.25
N GLN A 7 39.61 -30.22 39.39
CA GLN A 7 39.96 -29.52 40.64
C GLN A 7 38.84 -28.57 41.06
N SER A 8 38.41 -28.75 42.30
CA SER A 8 37.32 -28.07 42.95
C SER A 8 37.81 -26.89 43.79
N ILE A 9 37.11 -25.76 43.66
CA ILE A 9 36.59 -24.91 44.76
C ILE A 9 37.58 -24.57 45.90
N GLY A 10 38.22 -23.41 45.78
CA GLY A 10 38.75 -22.64 46.90
C GLY A 10 37.76 -21.54 47.31
N ARG A 11 37.41 -21.54 48.60
CA ARG A 11 36.31 -20.79 49.23
C ARG A 11 36.52 -19.27 49.26
N LEU A 12 35.40 -18.56 49.08
CA LEU A 12 35.15 -17.18 49.48
C LEU A 12 35.48 -16.97 50.97
N ASN A 13 36.14 -15.85 51.28
CA ASN A 13 36.03 -15.23 52.60
C ASN A 13 35.77 -13.74 52.45
N LEU A 14 34.68 -13.33 53.11
CA LEU A 14 33.95 -12.09 53.00
C LEU A 14 34.03 -11.39 54.36
N THR A 15 34.65 -10.20 54.42
CA THR A 15 34.55 -9.23 55.51
C THR A 15 35.12 -7.91 54.94
N GLN A 16 34.54 -6.71 55.04
CA GLN A 16 33.63 -6.14 56.03
C GLN A 16 33.07 -4.80 55.48
N THR A 17 31.75 -4.74 55.28
CA THR A 17 30.81 -3.64 55.63
C THR A 17 31.34 -2.21 55.93
N LYS A 18 30.87 -1.18 55.19
CA LYS A 18 29.66 -0.34 55.45
C LYS A 18 29.78 1.13 54.96
N LYS A 19 28.65 1.62 54.39
CA LYS A 19 28.20 3.02 54.15
C LYS A 19 28.85 3.70 52.93
N LEU A 20 28.11 4.28 51.98
CA LEU A 20 26.98 5.20 52.14
C LEU A 20 25.94 5.01 51.03
N ILE A 21 24.69 4.92 51.45
CA ILE A 21 23.51 5.20 50.64
C ILE A 21 23.43 6.74 50.55
N ASN A 22 23.47 7.30 49.34
CA ASN A 22 22.87 8.59 48.97
C ASN A 22 23.12 8.83 47.48
N GLY A 23 22.07 8.73 46.67
CA GLY A 23 22.13 8.94 45.22
C GLY A 23 20.82 8.55 44.56
N LEU A 24 19.77 9.27 44.93
CA LEU A 24 18.43 9.20 44.34
C LEU A 24 18.49 9.56 42.85
N ALA A 25 17.86 8.71 42.02
CA ALA A 25 17.18 9.03 40.76
C ALA A 25 17.85 9.97 39.73
N ALA A 26 18.34 9.37 38.63
CA ALA A 26 18.22 9.81 37.23
C ALA A 26 19.10 8.85 36.42
N SER A 27 18.62 8.05 35.47
CA SER A 27 18.03 8.56 34.23
C SER A 27 17.08 7.51 33.65
N VAL A 28 15.79 7.78 33.77
CA VAL A 28 14.75 7.20 32.91
C VAL A 28 14.72 8.03 31.62
N ALA A 29 14.67 7.32 30.48
CA ALA A 29 14.21 7.79 29.17
C ALA A 29 15.02 8.86 28.43
N VAL A 30 15.78 8.43 27.42
CA VAL A 30 15.86 9.12 26.12
C VAL A 30 15.85 8.07 25.00
N ILE A 31 14.70 7.41 24.79
CA ILE A 31 14.35 6.89 23.46
C ILE A 31 13.67 8.07 22.76
N CYS A 32 14.48 9.02 22.29
CA CYS A 32 13.97 10.11 21.48
C CYS A 32 13.59 9.54 20.12
N MET A 33 12.29 9.57 19.87
CA MET A 33 11.60 9.14 18.67
C MET A 33 12.28 9.70 17.41
N LEU A 34 12.97 8.84 16.67
CA LEU A 34 13.13 9.02 15.22
C LEU A 34 12.00 8.23 14.54
N THR A 35 10.76 8.66 14.76
CA THR A 35 9.70 8.39 13.80
C THR A 35 10.02 9.25 12.60
N LEU A 36 10.76 8.71 11.64
CA LEU A 36 10.83 9.28 10.32
C LEU A 36 9.38 9.40 9.86
N ALA A 37 8.88 10.63 9.76
CA ALA A 37 7.65 10.89 9.05
C ALA A 37 7.91 10.45 7.62
N VAL A 38 7.60 9.19 7.32
CA VAL A 38 7.31 8.78 5.95
C VAL A 38 6.07 9.57 5.63
N ALA A 39 6.26 10.79 5.11
CA ALA A 39 5.18 11.54 4.52
C ALA A 39 4.59 10.58 3.49
N THR A 40 3.42 10.04 3.82
CA THR A 40 2.72 9.15 2.91
C THR A 40 2.51 9.98 1.66
N ALA A 41 3.22 9.63 0.58
CA ALA A 41 3.16 10.34 -0.68
C ALA A 41 1.72 10.38 -1.25
N SER A 42 0.78 9.66 -0.63
CA SER A 42 -0.66 9.66 -0.85
C SER A 42 -1.39 10.89 -0.28
N ALA A 43 -1.09 11.34 0.94
CA ALA A 43 -1.90 12.35 1.63
C ALA A 43 -1.69 13.80 1.14
N ALA A 44 -0.57 14.09 0.45
CA ALA A 44 -0.24 15.43 -0.03
C ALA A 44 -0.74 15.74 -1.46
N ARG A 45 -1.42 14.80 -2.13
CA ARG A 45 -1.83 14.95 -3.53
C ARG A 45 -3.19 15.63 -3.63
N ARG A 46 -3.18 16.96 -3.67
CA ARG A 46 -4.34 17.71 -4.19
C ARG A 46 -4.60 17.28 -5.66
N SER A 47 -5.83 17.35 -6.21
CA SER A 47 -6.16 16.98 -7.62
C SER A 47 -5.48 17.84 -8.69
N PHE A 48 -4.44 18.59 -8.34
CA PHE A 48 -3.61 19.34 -9.27
C PHE A 48 -3.10 18.33 -10.32
N ASN A 49 -3.52 18.51 -11.58
CA ASN A 49 -3.20 17.67 -12.75
C ASN A 49 -4.11 16.46 -13.01
N ASN A 50 -5.43 16.58 -12.85
CA ASN A 50 -6.39 15.53 -13.25
C ASN A 50 -6.18 14.22 -12.45
N TRP A 51 -5.92 14.30 -11.15
CA TRP A 51 -5.78 13.13 -10.28
C TRP A 51 -7.01 12.91 -9.40
N HIS A 52 -7.32 11.67 -9.09
CA HIS A 52 -8.38 11.30 -8.14
C HIS A 52 -7.92 10.14 -7.26
N VAL A 53 -8.68 9.87 -6.20
CA VAL A 53 -8.44 8.75 -5.28
C VAL A 53 -9.60 7.76 -5.33
N HIS A 54 -9.29 6.47 -5.30
CA HIS A 54 -10.25 5.40 -5.16
C HIS A 54 -10.30 4.94 -3.70
N ASP A 55 -11.11 5.60 -2.90
CA ASP A 55 -11.31 5.31 -1.47
C ASP A 55 -12.78 4.96 -1.14
N GLY A 56 -13.64 4.92 -2.15
CA GLY A 56 -15.06 4.62 -2.00
C GLY A 56 -15.95 5.86 -1.86
N GLY A 57 -15.46 7.04 -2.21
CA GLY A 57 -16.26 8.25 -2.36
C GLY A 57 -17.24 8.20 -3.55
N THR A 58 -18.09 9.22 -3.65
CA THR A 58 -19.20 9.32 -4.61
C THR A 58 -18.95 10.32 -5.74
N GLY A 59 -17.70 10.74 -5.93
CA GLY A 59 -17.30 11.75 -6.90
C GLY A 59 -17.22 13.17 -6.37
N THR A 60 -17.24 13.35 -5.06
CA THR A 60 -17.10 14.65 -4.40
C THR A 60 -15.65 15.10 -4.35
N THR A 61 -15.41 16.39 -4.58
CA THR A 61 -14.12 17.02 -4.33
C THR A 61 -14.10 17.60 -2.92
N ASP A 62 -13.12 17.23 -2.12
CA ASP A 62 -12.99 17.69 -0.73
C ASP A 62 -12.35 19.09 -0.63
N ALA A 63 -12.19 19.60 0.60
CA ALA A 63 -11.57 20.90 0.84
C ALA A 63 -10.08 20.96 0.47
N SER A 64 -9.41 19.81 0.31
CA SER A 64 -8.04 19.73 -0.21
C SER A 64 -7.98 19.87 -1.74
N GLY A 65 -9.14 19.80 -2.39
CA GLY A 65 -9.28 19.76 -3.83
C GLY A 65 -9.04 18.37 -4.40
N LEU A 66 -9.10 17.29 -3.60
CA LEU A 66 -8.98 15.92 -4.07
C LEU A 66 -10.36 15.36 -4.40
N THR A 67 -10.51 14.73 -5.56
CA THR A 67 -11.78 14.09 -5.95
C THR A 67 -11.78 12.62 -5.54
N HIS A 68 -12.80 12.23 -4.77
CA HIS A 68 -12.96 10.90 -4.19
C HIS A 68 -13.91 10.06 -5.04
N ARG A 69 -13.45 8.91 -5.53
CA ARG A 69 -14.18 8.01 -6.42
C ARG A 69 -14.43 6.66 -5.76
N GLY A 70 -15.35 5.89 -6.35
CA GLY A 70 -15.61 4.52 -5.95
C GLY A 70 -14.35 3.65 -6.01
N VAL A 71 -14.33 2.54 -5.26
CA VAL A 71 -13.14 1.69 -5.13
C VAL A 71 -12.79 0.86 -6.38
N GLY A 72 -13.69 0.76 -7.35
CA GLY A 72 -13.48 -0.03 -8.57
C GLY A 72 -13.04 -1.47 -8.26
N PHE A 73 -11.92 -1.87 -8.85
CA PHE A 73 -11.34 -3.21 -8.70
C PHE A 73 -10.14 -3.27 -7.74
N PHE A 74 -9.69 -2.15 -7.18
CA PHE A 74 -8.53 -2.11 -6.27
C PHE A 74 -8.65 -3.04 -5.05
N PRO A 75 -9.82 -3.26 -4.42
CA PRO A 75 -9.97 -4.27 -3.38
C PRO A 75 -9.59 -5.68 -3.84
N LYS A 76 -9.85 -6.05 -5.10
CA LYS A 76 -9.46 -7.37 -5.64
C LYS A 76 -7.94 -7.53 -5.72
N ILE A 77 -7.21 -6.43 -5.89
CA ILE A 77 -5.74 -6.42 -5.95
C ILE A 77 -5.15 -6.53 -4.53
N PHE A 78 -5.65 -5.74 -3.57
CA PHE A 78 -4.97 -5.58 -2.28
C PHE A 78 -5.57 -6.38 -1.11
N THR A 79 -6.86 -6.71 -1.16
CA THR A 79 -7.57 -7.31 -0.03
C THR A 79 -8.38 -8.55 -0.43
N GLY A 80 -8.10 -9.13 -1.60
CA GLY A 80 -8.87 -10.26 -2.15
C GLY A 80 -10.33 -9.92 -2.46
N GLY A 81 -10.68 -8.64 -2.50
CA GLY A 81 -12.03 -8.14 -2.73
C GLY A 81 -12.77 -7.67 -1.48
N ASP A 82 -12.16 -7.69 -0.31
CA ASP A 82 -12.74 -7.08 0.88
C ASP A 82 -12.70 -5.55 0.77
N VAL A 83 -13.85 -4.97 0.39
CA VAL A 83 -14.02 -3.53 0.23
C VAL A 83 -13.90 -2.81 1.57
N ALA A 84 -14.38 -3.39 2.68
CA ALA A 84 -14.32 -2.75 3.98
C ALA A 84 -12.88 -2.65 4.47
N ALA A 85 -12.11 -3.74 4.34
CA ALA A 85 -10.69 -3.75 4.65
C ALA A 85 -9.93 -2.70 3.82
N TYR A 86 -10.17 -2.65 2.51
CA TYR A 86 -9.54 -1.67 1.63
C TYR A 86 -9.86 -0.21 2.03
N LYS A 87 -11.15 0.08 2.30
CA LYS A 87 -11.57 1.44 2.72
C LYS A 87 -11.02 1.83 4.09
N SER A 88 -10.81 0.86 4.97
CA SER A 88 -10.28 1.11 6.32
C SER A 88 -8.77 1.39 6.36
N ASP A 89 -8.04 1.14 5.27
CA ASP A 89 -6.59 1.33 5.19
C ASP A 89 -6.20 2.36 4.10
N PRO A 90 -5.99 3.64 4.50
CA PRO A 90 -5.54 4.68 3.58
C PRO A 90 -4.20 4.43 2.88
N SER A 91 -3.38 3.49 3.37
CA SER A 91 -2.12 3.14 2.72
C SER A 91 -2.35 2.37 1.41
N LEU A 92 -3.52 1.75 1.26
CA LEU A 92 -3.92 0.98 0.08
C LEU A 92 -4.62 1.82 -0.98
N TRP A 93 -5.15 3.00 -0.62
CA TRP A 93 -5.93 3.84 -1.52
C TRP A 93 -5.13 4.19 -2.77
N ALA A 94 -5.69 3.85 -3.93
CA ALA A 94 -5.07 4.13 -5.22
C ALA A 94 -5.36 5.57 -5.66
N TYR A 95 -4.30 6.30 -5.95
CA TYR A 95 -4.33 7.63 -6.54
C TYR A 95 -4.02 7.48 -8.02
N CYS A 96 -4.94 7.91 -8.88
CA CYS A 96 -4.88 7.68 -10.31
C CYS A 96 -4.98 9.01 -11.07
N PRO A 97 -4.19 9.21 -12.14
CA PRO A 97 -4.53 10.17 -13.16
C PRO A 97 -5.86 9.79 -13.83
N ASN A 98 -6.60 10.79 -14.32
CA ASN A 98 -7.82 10.62 -15.10
C ASN A 98 -7.56 9.82 -16.41
N ALA A 99 -6.32 9.70 -16.85
CA ALA A 99 -5.99 8.88 -18.00
C ALA A 99 -6.00 7.36 -17.69
N THR A 100 -5.91 6.95 -16.42
CA THR A 100 -5.55 5.57 -16.03
C THR A 100 -6.72 4.68 -15.61
N ASP A 101 -7.77 5.19 -14.96
CA ASP A 101 -9.04 4.46 -14.79
C ASP A 101 -10.18 5.36 -15.23
N LYS A 102 -10.69 5.14 -16.45
CA LYS A 102 -11.68 6.01 -17.07
C LYS A 102 -13.11 5.64 -16.72
N THR A 103 -13.30 4.46 -16.14
CA THR A 103 -14.64 3.89 -15.89
C THR A 103 -15.46 4.67 -14.87
N LEU A 104 -14.81 5.44 -14.02
CA LEU A 104 -15.47 6.29 -13.02
C LEU A 104 -15.32 7.80 -13.29
N LEU A 105 -14.86 8.17 -14.50
CA LEU A 105 -14.63 9.56 -14.88
C LEU A 105 -15.75 10.15 -15.72
N HIS A 106 -16.41 9.31 -16.51
CA HIS A 106 -17.52 9.72 -17.35
C HIS A 106 -18.83 9.26 -16.72
N PRO A 107 -19.68 10.18 -16.24
CA PRO A 107 -21.00 9.80 -15.71
C PRO A 107 -21.90 9.13 -16.76
N ASP A 108 -21.61 9.37 -18.05
CA ASP A 108 -22.36 8.83 -19.19
C ASP A 108 -21.70 7.60 -19.85
N GLY A 109 -20.62 7.07 -19.25
CA GLY A 109 -19.85 5.92 -19.76
C GLY A 109 -18.62 6.32 -20.58
N GLU A 110 -17.75 5.34 -20.86
CA GLU A 110 -16.50 5.55 -21.58
C GLU A 110 -16.73 6.08 -23.01
N LEU A 111 -15.92 7.04 -23.44
CA LEU A 111 -15.98 7.60 -24.78
C LEU A 111 -15.37 6.61 -25.81
N PRO A 112 -15.96 6.46 -27.00
CA PRO A 112 -15.40 5.59 -28.04
C PRO A 112 -13.94 5.93 -28.37
N GLY A 113 -13.05 4.92 -28.30
CA GLY A 113 -11.63 5.07 -28.62
C GLY A 113 -10.74 5.43 -27.44
N GLU A 114 -11.28 5.52 -26.23
CA GLU A 114 -10.48 5.59 -25.02
C GLU A 114 -10.02 4.19 -24.56
N ASN A 115 -8.82 4.10 -23.99
CA ASN A 115 -8.38 2.89 -23.32
C ASN A 115 -8.96 2.88 -21.90
N LEU A 116 -9.76 1.86 -21.58
CA LEU A 116 -10.41 1.63 -20.27
C LEU A 116 -9.49 1.94 -19.09
N ARG A 117 -8.36 1.23 -19.06
CA ARG A 117 -7.30 1.38 -18.07
C ARG A 117 -5.95 1.23 -18.76
N ASP A 118 -5.18 2.31 -18.79
CA ASP A 118 -3.88 2.34 -19.43
C ASP A 118 -2.98 3.38 -18.74
N GLY A 119 -2.04 2.90 -17.95
CA GLY A 119 -1.11 3.74 -17.22
C GLY A 119 -0.91 3.29 -15.78
N ASN A 120 -0.60 4.24 -14.90
CA ASN A 120 -0.17 3.91 -13.55
C ASN A 120 -0.95 4.72 -12.51
N CYS A 121 -1.45 4.03 -11.49
CA CYS A 121 -1.85 4.61 -10.23
C CYS A 121 -0.73 4.41 -9.20
N VAL A 122 -0.91 4.99 -8.02
CA VAL A 122 0.03 4.79 -6.91
C VAL A 122 -0.68 4.74 -5.57
N ASN A 123 -0.09 4.05 -4.61
CA ASN A 123 -0.49 4.16 -3.20
C ASN A 123 0.75 4.38 -2.32
N ALA A 124 0.69 4.06 -1.02
CA ALA A 124 1.83 4.25 -0.12
C ALA A 124 2.99 3.27 -0.37
N TRP A 125 2.71 2.14 -1.02
CA TRP A 125 3.64 1.01 -1.13
C TRP A 125 4.08 0.72 -2.55
N TYR A 126 3.23 1.04 -3.54
CA TYR A 126 3.43 0.61 -4.92
C TYR A 126 3.16 1.71 -5.94
N ILE A 127 3.88 1.61 -7.06
CA ILE A 127 3.38 2.02 -8.38
C ILE A 127 2.53 0.85 -8.90
N ILE A 128 1.29 1.16 -9.25
CA ILE A 128 0.26 0.22 -9.68
C ILE A 128 0.09 0.39 -11.19
N HIS A 129 0.78 -0.43 -11.97
CA HIS A 129 0.64 -0.44 -13.42
C HIS A 129 -0.66 -1.14 -13.81
N LEU A 130 -1.42 -0.57 -14.74
CA LEU A 130 -2.72 -1.05 -15.17
C LEU A 130 -2.81 -1.10 -16.68
N LYS A 131 -3.37 -2.21 -17.19
CA LYS A 131 -3.69 -2.37 -18.60
C LYS A 131 -4.96 -3.19 -18.77
N SER A 132 -5.97 -2.62 -19.43
CA SER A 132 -7.07 -3.40 -19.99
C SER A 132 -6.73 -3.79 -21.42
N VAL A 133 -6.87 -5.08 -21.73
CA VAL A 133 -6.71 -5.61 -23.09
C VAL A 133 -7.99 -6.34 -23.50
N PRO A 134 -8.36 -6.34 -24.79
CA PRO A 134 -9.42 -7.21 -25.30
C PRO A 134 -9.15 -8.67 -24.91
N GLU A 135 -10.21 -9.44 -24.63
CA GLU A 135 -10.07 -10.84 -24.24
C GLU A 135 -9.33 -11.67 -25.30
N ALA A 136 -9.51 -11.33 -26.57
CA ALA A 136 -8.79 -11.94 -27.70
C ALA A 136 -7.27 -11.68 -27.69
N ASP A 137 -6.80 -10.65 -26.99
CA ASP A 137 -5.39 -10.22 -26.95
C ASP A 137 -4.68 -10.59 -25.65
N VAL A 138 -5.31 -11.38 -24.78
CA VAL A 138 -4.75 -11.77 -23.47
C VAL A 138 -3.38 -12.45 -23.60
N GLU A 139 -3.15 -13.21 -24.67
CA GLU A 139 -1.87 -13.88 -24.92
C GLU A 139 -0.72 -12.91 -25.22
N GLN A 140 -1.01 -11.63 -25.50
CA GLN A 140 -0.02 -10.59 -25.74
C GLN A 140 0.41 -9.85 -24.46
N VAL A 141 -0.24 -10.14 -23.33
CA VAL A 141 0.13 -9.54 -22.04
C VAL A 141 1.48 -10.11 -21.60
N PRO A 142 2.49 -9.26 -21.29
CA PRO A 142 3.79 -9.74 -20.88
C PRO A 142 3.76 -10.56 -19.58
N ASP A 143 4.70 -11.50 -19.47
CA ASP A 143 4.91 -12.26 -18.24
C ASP A 143 5.10 -11.35 -17.02
N GLY A 144 4.60 -11.79 -15.87
CA GLY A 144 4.67 -11.05 -14.60
C GLY A 144 3.49 -10.12 -14.33
N TRP A 145 2.67 -9.83 -15.35
CA TRP A 145 1.38 -9.16 -15.12
C TRP A 145 0.33 -10.15 -14.61
N THR A 146 -0.47 -9.70 -13.65
CA THR A 146 -1.53 -10.51 -13.04
C THR A 146 -2.89 -10.01 -13.49
N ALA A 147 -3.76 -10.91 -13.94
CA ALA A 147 -5.15 -10.56 -14.21
C ALA A 147 -5.87 -10.22 -12.91
N VAL A 148 -6.66 -9.15 -12.91
CA VAL A 148 -7.52 -8.81 -11.77
C VAL A 148 -8.55 -9.93 -11.58
N PRO A 149 -8.61 -10.59 -10.40
CA PRO A 149 -9.46 -11.75 -10.21
C PRO A 149 -10.95 -11.44 -10.41
N ASN A 150 -11.61 -12.25 -11.24
CA ASN A 150 -13.06 -12.18 -11.52
C ASN A 150 -13.52 -10.78 -11.95
N PHE A 151 -12.69 -10.06 -12.70
CA PHE A 151 -12.98 -8.73 -13.18
C PHE A 151 -12.83 -8.63 -14.70
N GLN A 152 -13.93 -8.32 -15.38
CA GLN A 152 -13.99 -8.10 -16.81
C GLN A 152 -15.08 -7.07 -17.10
N GLU A 153 -14.94 -6.38 -18.22
CA GLU A 153 -15.86 -5.33 -18.62
C GLU A 153 -16.13 -5.38 -20.11
N THR A 154 -17.37 -5.17 -20.50
CA THR A 154 -17.76 -5.18 -21.92
C THR A 154 -17.99 -3.75 -22.38
N VAL A 155 -17.18 -3.27 -23.31
CA VAL A 155 -17.30 -1.93 -23.90
C VAL A 155 -17.52 -2.08 -25.40
N ALA A 156 -18.60 -1.47 -25.90
CA ALA A 156 -18.98 -1.52 -27.31
C ALA A 156 -18.99 -2.95 -27.91
N GLY A 157 -19.40 -3.95 -27.12
CA GLY A 157 -19.45 -5.36 -27.53
C GLY A 157 -18.13 -6.12 -27.43
N THR A 158 -17.04 -5.48 -27.01
CA THR A 158 -15.74 -6.12 -26.78
C THR A 158 -15.54 -6.38 -25.28
N VAL A 159 -15.20 -7.62 -24.90
CA VAL A 159 -14.86 -7.96 -23.52
C VAL A 159 -13.39 -7.61 -23.28
N TYR A 160 -13.12 -6.89 -22.19
CA TYR A 160 -11.79 -6.52 -21.74
C TYR A 160 -11.45 -7.21 -20.42
N LYS A 161 -10.22 -7.70 -20.31
CA LYS A 161 -9.61 -8.15 -19.05
C LYS A 161 -8.60 -7.12 -18.58
N THR A 162 -8.64 -6.82 -17.29
CA THR A 162 -7.70 -5.86 -16.67
C THR A 162 -6.57 -6.62 -16.01
N PHE A 163 -5.35 -6.20 -16.29
CA PHE A 163 -4.12 -6.71 -15.74
C PHE A 163 -3.44 -5.63 -14.91
N TYR A 164 -2.68 -6.07 -13.91
CA TYR A 164 -1.88 -5.20 -13.08
C TYR A 164 -0.47 -5.76 -12.86
N LEU A 165 0.46 -4.84 -12.59
CA LEU A 165 1.81 -5.13 -12.10
C LEU A 165 2.08 -4.16 -10.95
N LEU A 166 2.65 -4.67 -9.85
CA LEU A 166 3.01 -3.87 -8.69
C LEU A 166 4.52 -3.68 -8.62
N THR A 167 4.96 -2.43 -8.65
CA THR A 167 6.37 -2.07 -8.44
C THR A 167 6.50 -1.41 -7.07
N PRO A 168 7.23 -1.99 -6.10
CA PRO A 168 7.43 -1.38 -4.79
C PRO A 168 8.29 -0.12 -4.87
N TYR A 169 8.12 0.80 -3.90
CA TYR A 169 9.03 1.93 -3.69
C TYR A 169 10.34 1.53 -3.00
#